data_AF-A0AAU2JFY1-F1
#
_entry.id   AF-A0AAU2JFY1-F1
#
_cell.length_a   1.000
_cell.length_b   1.000
_cell.length_c   1.000
_cell.angle_alpha   90.00
_cell.angle_beta   90.00
_cell.angle_gamma   90.00
#
_symmetry.space_group_name_H-M   'P 1'
#
loop_
_entity.id
_entity.type
_entity.pdbx_description
1 polymer ?
#
loop_
_entity_poly.entity_id
_entity_poly.type
_entity_poly.pdbx_seq_one_letter_code
_entity_poly.pdbx_strand_id
1 'polypeptide(L)'
;MHVAAVVTKLGARLGACPFQATAAGYREMLEWARSFGDLRHAGVEGTGSYGAALCRYLLAQNVQVIEVNRPDRAARRRSGKSDEVDAKPAARAVLGGRATPGLHP
;
A
#
# COMPACT_ATOMS: atom_id res chain seq x y z
N MET A 1 8.08 6.06 9.33
CA MET A 1 8.20 4.64 8.92
C MET A 1 6.98 4.23 8.09
N HIS A 2 7.17 3.43 7.04
CA HIS A 2 6.13 2.74 6.28
C HIS A 2 6.30 1.24 6.45
N VAL A 3 5.22 0.48 6.41
CA VAL A 3 5.29 -0.98 6.36
C VAL A 3 4.82 -1.42 4.98
N ALA A 4 5.70 -2.09 4.25
CA ALA A 4 5.35 -2.68 2.97
C ALA A 4 5.04 -4.17 3.15
N ALA A 5 4.06 -4.66 2.40
CA ALA A 5 3.76 -6.07 2.32
C ALA A 5 3.55 -6.48 0.87
N VAL A 6 4.13 -7.62 0.49
CA VAL A 6 3.94 -8.22 -0.83
C VAL A 6 2.95 -9.36 -0.68
N VAL A 7 1.95 -9.38 -1.57
CA VAL A 7 0.98 -10.47 -1.67
C VAL A 7 0.95 -11.03 -3.08
N THR A 8 0.59 -12.30 -3.22
CA THR A 8 0.28 -12.91 -4.51
C THR A 8 -1.06 -12.39 -5.04
N LYS A 9 -1.34 -12.67 -6.32
CA LYS A 9 -2.65 -12.42 -6.96
C LYS A 9 -3.82 -13.11 -6.25
N LEU A 10 -3.55 -14.14 -5.46
CA LEU A 10 -4.54 -14.89 -4.66
C LEU A 10 -4.67 -14.34 -3.23
N GLY A 11 -3.94 -13.27 -2.89
CA GLY A 11 -3.97 -12.63 -1.57
C GLY A 11 -3.08 -13.30 -0.52
N ALA A 12 -2.26 -14.28 -0.90
CA ALA A 12 -1.30 -14.90 0.01
C ALA A 12 -0.12 -13.96 0.25
N ARG A 13 0.26 -13.71 1.51
CA ARG A 13 1.38 -12.83 1.85
C ARG A 13 2.71 -13.53 1.61
N LEU A 14 3.56 -12.92 0.79
CA LEU A 14 4.93 -13.35 0.52
C LEU A 14 5.94 -12.74 1.50
N GLY A 15 5.68 -11.52 2.00
CA GLY A 15 6.54 -10.87 2.98
C GLY A 15 5.91 -9.60 3.57
N ALA A 16 6.45 -9.12 4.69
CA ALA A 16 6.29 -7.72 5.10
C ALA A 16 7.55 -7.22 5.78
N CYS A 17 7.92 -5.98 5.52
CA CYS A 17 9.12 -5.35 6.06
C CYS A 17 8.88 -3.85 6.29
N PRO A 18 9.37 -3.28 7.40
CA PRO A 18 9.30 -1.84 7.64
C PRO A 18 10.43 -1.09 6.91
N PHE A 19 10.10 0.09 6.39
CA PHE A 19 11.03 0.98 5.69
C PHE A 19 10.92 2.41 6.20
N GLN A 20 12.01 3.17 6.06
CA GLN A 20 12.00 4.59 6.40
C GLN A 20 11.16 5.38 5.39
N ALA A 21 10.48 6.43 5.87
CA ALA A 21 9.67 7.32 5.02
C ALA A 21 10.55 8.38 4.33
N THR A 22 11.60 7.92 3.66
CA THR A 22 12.62 8.73 2.99
C THR A 22 12.81 8.23 1.56
N ALA A 23 13.41 9.05 0.69
CA ALA A 23 13.68 8.64 -0.69
C ALA A 23 14.54 7.37 -0.78
N ALA A 24 15.52 7.21 0.12
CA ALA A 24 16.33 5.99 0.23
C ALA A 24 15.47 4.79 0.63
N GLY A 25 14.63 4.94 1.66
CA GLY A 25 13.74 3.87 2.12
C GLY A 25 12.71 3.45 1.07
N TYR A 26 12.23 4.35 0.22
CA TYR A 26 11.33 3.99 -0.88
C TYR A 26 12.02 3.16 -1.97
N ARG A 27 13.29 3.43 -2.23
CA ARG A 27 14.10 2.63 -3.17
C ARG A 27 14.32 1.23 -2.64
N GLU A 28 14.79 1.13 -1.40
CA GLU A 28 14.98 -0.16 -0.70
C GLU A 28 13.69 -0.98 -0.68
N MET A 29 12.56 -0.33 -0.39
CA MET A 29 11.25 -0.96 -0.38
C MET A 29 10.87 -1.52 -1.77
N LEU A 30 11.11 -0.77 -2.84
CA LEU A 30 10.78 -1.19 -4.20
C LEU A 30 11.68 -2.34 -4.67
N GLU A 31 12.98 -2.26 -4.40
CA GLU A 31 13.94 -3.33 -4.71
C GLU A 31 13.58 -4.62 -3.95
N TRP A 32 13.29 -4.50 -2.66
CA TRP A 32 12.80 -5.61 -1.85
C TRP A 32 11.51 -6.21 -2.42
N ALA A 33 10.54 -5.38 -2.80
CA ALA A 33 9.27 -5.87 -3.35
C ALA A 33 9.46 -6.57 -4.71
N ARG A 34 10.36 -6.06 -5.57
CA ARG A 34 10.71 -6.68 -6.86
C ARG A 34 11.47 -8.00 -6.72
N SER A 35 12.11 -8.26 -5.58
CA SER A 35 12.75 -9.55 -5.31
C SER A 35 11.74 -10.73 -5.28
N PHE A 36 10.46 -10.46 -5.06
CA PHE A 36 9.39 -11.46 -5.10
C PHE A 36 8.79 -11.66 -6.51
N GLY A 37 9.20 -10.87 -7.51
CA GLY A 37 8.75 -10.96 -8.90
C GLY A 37 8.33 -9.62 -9.51
N ASP A 38 7.62 -9.69 -10.63
CA ASP A 38 7.19 -8.50 -11.39
C ASP A 38 6.11 -7.69 -10.64
N LEU A 39 6.51 -6.55 -10.08
CA LEU A 39 5.63 -5.65 -9.33
C LEU A 39 4.94 -4.65 -10.27
N ARG A 40 3.69 -4.94 -10.62
CA ARG A 40 2.89 -4.06 -11.49
C ARG A 40 1.93 -3.12 -10.76
N HIS A 41 1.47 -3.54 -9.58
CA HIS A 41 0.46 -2.81 -8.81
C HIS A 41 0.86 -2.71 -7.35
N ALA A 42 0.61 -1.56 -6.73
CA ALA A 42 0.83 -1.30 -5.32
C ALA A 42 -0.41 -0.64 -4.70
N GLY A 43 -0.83 -1.12 -3.54
CA GLY A 43 -1.84 -0.46 -2.73
C GLY A 43 -1.17 0.50 -1.74
N VAL A 44 -1.54 1.77 -1.77
CA VAL A 44 -1.03 2.78 -0.84
C VAL A 44 -2.20 3.39 -0.07
N GLU A 45 -2.10 3.40 1.27
CA GLU A 45 -3.07 4.10 2.11
C GLU A 45 -2.65 5.57 2.26
N GLY A 46 -3.61 6.51 2.12
CA GLY A 46 -3.35 7.93 2.35
C GLY A 46 -2.45 8.56 1.29
N THR A 47 -2.73 8.26 0.01
CA THR A 47 -2.06 8.84 -1.17
C THR A 47 -2.14 10.38 -1.21
N GLY A 48 -3.09 11.00 -0.50
CA GLY A 48 -3.20 12.45 -0.33
C GLY A 48 -2.49 13.04 0.92
N SER A 49 -1.83 12.23 1.75
CA SER A 49 -1.16 12.71 2.98
C SER A 49 0.21 12.02 3.18
N TYR A 50 0.35 11.19 4.21
CA TYR A 50 1.62 10.54 4.57
C TYR A 50 2.15 9.59 3.47
N GLY A 51 1.26 9.03 2.65
CA GLY A 51 1.59 8.18 1.51
C GLY A 51 1.86 8.94 0.21
N ALA A 52 1.71 10.27 0.15
CA ALA A 52 1.80 11.03 -1.10
C ALA A 52 3.18 10.95 -1.75
N ALA A 53 4.25 11.08 -0.95
CA ALA A 53 5.61 10.97 -1.47
C ALA A 53 5.92 9.55 -1.99
N LEU A 54 5.43 8.53 -1.29
CA LEU A 54 5.58 7.14 -1.70
C LEU A 54 4.79 6.84 -2.99
N CYS A 55 3.56 7.33 -3.09
CA CYS A 55 2.72 7.20 -4.28
C CYS A 55 3.41 7.79 -5.52
N ARG A 56 3.89 9.04 -5.41
CA ARG A 56 4.64 9.69 -6.50
C ARG A 56 5.87 8.90 -6.90
N TYR A 57 6.62 8.37 -5.94
CA TYR A 57 7.80 7.56 -6.23
C TYR A 57 7.43 6.28 -7.00
N LEU A 58 6.41 5.54 -6.58
CA LEU A 58 5.97 4.31 -7.24
C LEU A 58 5.46 4.55 -8.66
N LEU A 59 4.66 5.60 -8.87
CA LEU A 59 4.18 6.01 -10.19
C LEU A 59 5.35 6.34 -11.13
N ALA A 60 6.37 7.06 -10.65
CA ALA A 60 7.57 7.37 -11.42
C ALA A 60 8.40 6.11 -11.79
N GLN A 61 8.17 4.99 -11.11
CA GLN A 61 8.82 3.70 -11.38
C GLN A 61 7.93 2.75 -12.22
N ASN A 62 6.88 3.29 -12.84
CA ASN A 62 5.89 2.57 -13.65
C ASN A 62 5.09 1.52 -12.85
N VAL A 63 4.97 1.69 -11.53
CA VAL A 63 4.10 0.86 -10.69
C VAL A 63 2.74 1.55 -10.60
N GLN A 64 1.68 0.85 -10.97
CA GLN A 64 0.31 1.37 -10.83
C GLN A 64 -0.05 1.45 -9.35
N VAL A 65 -0.37 2.66 -8.88
CA VAL A 65 -0.76 2.88 -7.48
C VAL A 65 -2.27 2.93 -7.37
N ILE A 66 -2.78 2.10 -6.47
CA ILE A 66 -4.19 2.05 -6.10
C ILE A 66 -4.32 2.65 -4.70
N GLU A 67 -5.12 3.70 -4.57
CA GLU A 67 -5.48 4.20 -3.25
C GLU A 67 -6.31 3.15 -2.54
N VAL A 68 -5.75 2.61 -1.46
CA VAL A 68 -6.47 1.72 -0.56
C VAL A 68 -7.26 2.62 0.37
N ASN A 69 -8.48 2.94 -0.05
CA ASN A 69 -9.46 3.50 0.87
C ASN A 69 -9.88 2.36 1.79
N ARG A 70 -9.32 2.31 3.00
CA ARG A 70 -9.81 1.38 4.00
C ARG A 70 -11.29 1.65 4.16
N PRO A 71 -12.19 0.70 3.86
CA PRO A 71 -13.54 0.84 4.34
C PRO A 71 -13.40 0.98 5.85
N ASP A 72 -13.83 2.14 6.33
CA ASP A 72 -14.15 2.40 7.70
C ASP A 72 -13.02 2.78 8.67
N ARG A 73 -12.33 3.90 8.39
CA ARG A 73 -11.70 4.68 9.48
C ARG A 73 -12.76 5.12 10.53
N ALA A 74 -14.04 5.21 10.16
CA ALA A 74 -15.15 5.57 11.06
C ALA A 74 -15.63 4.39 11.94
N ALA A 75 -15.69 3.14 11.46
CA ALA A 75 -16.04 1.99 12.29
C ALA A 75 -14.90 1.54 13.22
N ARG A 76 -13.63 1.81 12.87
CA ARG A 76 -12.51 1.57 13.81
C ARG A 76 -12.56 2.45 15.06
N ARG A 77 -13.13 3.65 15.01
CA ARG A 77 -13.34 4.47 16.22
C ARG A 77 -14.32 3.82 17.21
N ARG A 78 -15.11 2.82 16.77
CA ARG A 78 -15.98 2.02 17.66
C ARG A 78 -15.34 0.74 18.17
N SER A 79 -14.19 0.33 17.65
CA SER A 79 -13.53 -0.92 18.08
C SER A 79 -12.05 -0.64 18.30
N GLY A 80 -11.73 -0.14 19.49
CA GLY A 80 -10.36 0.12 19.89
C GLY A 80 -9.57 -1.18 20.04
N LYS A 81 -8.67 -1.49 19.11
CA LYS A 81 -7.44 -2.24 19.40
C LYS A 81 -6.47 -2.30 18.21
N SER A 82 -5.23 -1.91 18.49
CA SER A 82 -3.94 -2.48 18.03
C SER A 82 -3.46 -2.31 16.57
N ASP A 83 -2.33 -1.60 16.47
CA ASP A 83 -1.56 -1.16 15.30
C ASP A 83 -0.77 -2.24 14.52
N GLU A 84 -1.21 -3.51 14.48
CA GLU A 84 -0.45 -4.58 13.80
C GLU A 84 -1.17 -5.29 12.63
N VAL A 85 -2.39 -4.88 12.27
CA VAL A 85 -3.27 -5.70 11.40
C VAL A 85 -3.43 -5.15 9.97
N ASP A 86 -2.52 -4.31 9.49
CA ASP A 86 -2.89 -3.41 8.38
C ASP A 86 -2.27 -3.66 7.00
N ALA A 87 -1.44 -4.70 6.86
CA ALA A 87 -0.88 -5.10 5.57
C ALA A 87 -1.85 -5.95 4.71
N LYS A 88 -2.62 -6.85 5.33
CA LYS A 88 -3.49 -7.80 4.63
C LYS A 88 -4.75 -7.16 4.00
N PRO A 89 -5.42 -6.18 4.63
CA PRO A 89 -6.60 -5.54 4.03
C PRO A 89 -6.24 -4.73 2.78
N ALA A 90 -5.08 -4.06 2.77
CA ALA A 90 -4.62 -3.23 1.66
C ALA A 90 -4.33 -4.06 0.39
N ALA A 91 -3.63 -5.17 0.58
CA ALA A 91 -3.41 -6.19 -0.44
C ALA A 91 -4.70 -6.72 -1.07
N ARG A 92 -5.74 -6.96 -0.26
CA ARG A 92 -7.01 -7.50 -0.72
C ARG A 92 -7.88 -6.47 -1.45
N ALA A 93 -7.76 -5.18 -1.11
CA ALA A 93 -8.43 -4.10 -1.83
C ALA A 93 -7.90 -3.93 -3.26
N VAL A 94 -6.58 -4.09 -3.46
CA VAL A 94 -5.94 -4.09 -4.79
C VAL A 94 -6.48 -5.21 -5.67
N LEU A 95 -6.67 -6.41 -5.11
CA LEU A 95 -7.21 -7.56 -5.85
C LEU A 95 -8.72 -7.47 -6.12
N GLY A 96 -9.45 -6.71 -5.31
CA GLY A 96 -10.90 -6.59 -5.40
C GLY A 96 -11.42 -5.50 -6.34
N GLY A 97 -10.55 -4.74 -7.02
CA GLY A 97 -10.97 -3.66 -7.94
C GLY A 97 -11.79 -2.54 -7.28
N ARG A 98 -11.87 -2.47 -5.95
CA ARG A 98 -12.57 -1.41 -5.22
C ARG A 98 -11.62 -0.27 -4.92
N ALA A 99 -11.11 0.33 -5.98
CA ALA A 99 -10.45 1.61 -5.94
C ALA A 99 -11.16 2.50 -6.94
N THR A 100 -12.06 3.32 -6.42
CA THR A 100 -12.65 4.40 -7.19
C THR A 100 -11.52 5.36 -7.58
N PRO A 101 -11.27 5.61 -8.88
CA PRO A 101 -10.42 6.73 -9.27
C PRO A 101 -11.13 7.99 -8.77
N GLY A 102 -10.48 8.73 -7.86
CA GLY A 102 -10.98 10.01 -7.39
C GLY A 102 -11.00 11.01 -8.54
N LEU A 103 -12.12 11.05 -9.27
CA LEU A 103 -12.47 12.14 -10.16
C LEU A 103 -12.93 13.30 -9.28
N HIS A 104 -12.32 14.46 -9.42
CA HIS A 104 -12.96 15.72 -9.04
C HIS A 104 -12.67 16.77 -10.12
N PRO A 105 -13.69 17.56 -10.52
CA PRO A 105 -13.64 18.54 -11.62
C PRO A 105 -12.64 19.67 -11.41
#